data_AF-A0A2V7YAR1-F1
#
_entry.id   AF-A0A2V7YAR1-F1
#
_cell.length_a   1.000
_cell.length_b   1.000
_cell.length_c   1.000
_cell.angle_alpha   90.00
_cell.angle_beta   90.00
_cell.angle_gamma   90.00
#
_symmetry.space_group_name_H-M   'P 1'
#
loop_
_entity.id
_entity.type
_entity.pdbx_description
1 polymer ?
#
loop_
_entity_poly.entity_id
_entity_poly.type
_entity_poly.pdbx_seq_one_letter_code
_entity_poly.pdbx_strand_id
1 'polypeptide(L)'
;MRFQRATAAAFLLGAIPMLASAQTTSKTYLAFGDSITFGIGDDPARTNPGYPPRLQSLLVTAGVNATVSNQGNPGEKTPDGLTRLDSVLANGKAGDVLILMEGTNDINKSISMETTIFNLDTMAGKAEALGLSVIHATVIPRPPDAKVDPDNLLTEQLNGRIRNLAGVRGRKEADPNEVFRNLPNLFSGFYSNAPDDHVGHPNAAGYDILARVFYDVIRGADTVSPVPGIINPVNGATNIKPDATIQVDVWDFGAGIDLANTFLLVNGQPVTVTPQGTALHATLTYQSTTPLSGTVTVGLRSRDLATPPNTIDRQLAKFTIQGTITGLQGDVNGDNRVDGMDLILFGLHFGALRGTANYSAAADFNSDGVVDGLDLAILAANFGQTKP
;
A
#
# COMPACT_ATOMS: atom_id res chain seq x y z
N MET A 1 -30.84 89.82 34.51
CA MET A 1 -30.92 88.40 34.92
C MET A 1 -30.80 87.54 33.67
N ARG A 2 -29.71 86.78 33.53
CA ARG A 2 -29.44 85.85 32.42
C ARG A 2 -29.90 84.46 32.85
N PHE A 3 -30.84 83.85 32.14
CA PHE A 3 -31.22 82.45 32.35
C PHE A 3 -30.44 81.57 31.36
N GLN A 4 -29.60 80.68 31.89
CA GLN A 4 -28.83 79.68 31.14
C GLN A 4 -29.75 78.58 30.60
N ARG A 5 -29.58 78.23 29.32
CA ARG A 5 -30.21 77.05 28.70
C ARG A 5 -29.37 75.82 29.01
N ALA A 6 -29.98 74.80 29.61
CA ALA A 6 -29.35 73.49 29.80
C ALA A 6 -29.45 72.66 28.51
N THR A 7 -28.31 72.28 27.94
CA THR A 7 -28.20 71.30 26.84
C THR A 7 -28.14 69.89 27.42
N ALA A 8 -29.12 69.04 27.07
CA ALA A 8 -29.09 67.61 27.38
C ALA A 8 -28.19 66.88 26.36
N ALA A 9 -27.16 66.20 26.84
CA ALA A 9 -26.31 65.33 26.03
C ALA A 9 -26.91 63.92 26.00
N ALA A 10 -27.27 63.43 24.80
CA ALA A 10 -27.69 62.05 24.59
C ALA A 10 -26.45 61.14 24.50
N PHE A 11 -26.30 60.22 25.44
CA PHE A 11 -25.31 59.14 25.37
C PHE A 11 -25.83 58.05 24.42
N LEU A 12 -25.23 57.92 23.23
CA LEU A 12 -25.36 56.70 22.43
C LEU A 12 -24.48 55.61 23.07
N LEU A 13 -25.10 54.57 23.63
CA LEU A 13 -24.40 53.31 23.89
C LEU A 13 -24.11 52.63 22.54
N GLY A 14 -22.85 52.64 22.13
CA GLY A 14 -22.38 51.83 21.01
C GLY A 14 -22.44 50.34 21.37
N ALA A 15 -23.26 49.57 20.67
CA ALA A 15 -23.25 48.12 20.76
C ALA A 15 -21.95 47.59 20.13
N ILE A 16 -21.04 47.07 20.95
CA ILE A 16 -19.87 46.33 20.48
C ILE A 16 -20.38 44.97 20.00
N PRO A 17 -20.19 44.59 18.71
CA PRO A 17 -20.57 43.26 18.27
C PRO A 17 -19.68 42.24 18.98
N MET A 18 -20.27 41.42 19.86
CA MET A 18 -19.61 40.21 20.34
C MET A 18 -19.47 39.26 19.15
N LEU A 19 -18.24 39.11 18.65
CA LEU A 19 -17.89 38.03 17.75
C LEU A 19 -18.09 36.72 18.53
N ALA A 20 -19.14 35.97 18.20
CA ALA A 20 -19.31 34.61 18.67
C ALA A 20 -18.10 33.79 18.20
N SER A 21 -17.26 33.36 19.13
CA SER A 21 -16.21 32.38 18.84
C SER A 21 -16.89 31.10 18.37
N ALA A 22 -16.72 30.74 17.10
CA ALA A 22 -17.13 29.44 16.60
C ALA A 22 -16.34 28.39 17.37
N GLN A 23 -17.00 27.72 18.32
CA GLN A 23 -16.40 26.66 19.12
C GLN A 23 -16.03 25.52 18.16
N THR A 24 -14.74 25.40 17.84
CA THR A 24 -14.25 24.34 16.96
C THR A 24 -14.46 23.01 17.69
N THR A 25 -15.41 22.22 17.19
CA THR A 25 -15.67 20.88 17.72
C THR A 25 -14.41 20.03 17.55
N SER A 26 -13.87 19.50 18.64
CA SER A 26 -12.68 18.65 18.61
C SER A 26 -12.97 17.42 17.74
N LYS A 27 -12.10 17.17 16.75
CA LYS A 27 -12.21 16.04 15.83
C LYS A 27 -11.33 14.89 16.31
N THR A 28 -11.89 13.70 16.45
CA THR A 28 -11.12 12.51 16.81
C THR A 28 -10.65 11.79 15.55
N TYR A 29 -9.40 11.36 15.54
CA TYR A 29 -8.82 10.45 14.57
C TYR A 29 -8.54 9.13 15.26
N LEU A 30 -9.27 8.08 14.90
CA LEU A 30 -9.07 6.73 15.39
C LEU A 30 -8.01 6.06 14.51
N ALA A 31 -6.76 6.01 14.99
CA ALA A 31 -5.66 5.37 14.28
C ALA A 31 -5.69 3.86 14.51
N PHE A 32 -6.38 3.14 13.63
CA PHE A 32 -6.63 1.70 13.72
C PHE A 32 -5.64 0.94 12.83
N GLY A 33 -4.97 -0.06 13.43
CA GLY A 33 -4.02 -0.89 12.72
C GLY A 33 -3.26 -1.83 13.64
N ASP A 34 -2.10 -2.27 13.18
CA ASP A 34 -1.30 -3.33 13.82
C ASP A 34 -0.17 -2.80 14.73
N SER A 35 0.95 -3.54 14.83
CA SER A 35 2.15 -3.19 15.58
C SER A 35 2.82 -1.90 15.13
N ILE A 36 2.71 -1.54 13.84
CA ILE A 36 3.25 -0.29 13.32
C ILE A 36 2.42 0.87 13.85
N THR A 37 1.09 0.75 13.86
CA THR A 37 0.24 1.78 14.47
C THR A 37 0.47 1.89 15.97
N PHE A 38 0.66 0.75 16.65
CA PHE A 38 0.99 0.70 18.08
C PHE A 38 2.30 1.42 18.40
N GLY A 39 3.32 1.29 17.55
CA GLY A 39 4.62 1.94 17.70
C GLY A 39 5.77 1.01 18.07
N ILE A 40 5.71 -0.28 17.70
CA ILE A 40 6.87 -1.19 17.89
C ILE A 40 8.08 -0.65 17.10
N GLY A 41 9.29 -0.79 17.63
CA GLY A 41 10.52 -0.30 16.97
C GLY A 41 10.84 1.17 17.24
N ASP A 42 9.92 1.91 17.84
CA ASP A 42 10.15 3.30 18.27
C ASP A 42 11.15 3.37 19.44
N ASP A 43 11.57 4.59 19.79
CA ASP A 43 12.42 4.84 20.95
C ASP A 43 11.75 4.33 22.25
N PRO A 44 12.35 3.35 22.95
CA PRO A 44 11.77 2.75 24.15
C PRO A 44 11.64 3.74 25.31
N ALA A 45 12.33 4.88 25.28
CA ALA A 45 12.19 5.94 26.27
C ALA A 45 10.93 6.80 26.06
N ARG A 46 10.24 6.68 24.92
CA ARG A 46 9.03 7.45 24.64
C ARG A 46 7.83 6.91 25.41
N THR A 47 7.15 7.80 26.13
CA THR A 47 5.91 7.48 26.84
C THR A 47 4.76 7.12 25.89
N ASN A 48 4.71 7.76 24.72
CA ASN A 48 3.69 7.52 23.69
C ASN A 48 4.39 7.20 22.36
N PRO A 49 4.57 5.91 22.03
CA PRO A 49 5.23 5.50 20.79
C PRO A 49 4.29 5.57 19.57
N GLY A 50 4.88 5.41 18.38
CA GLY A 50 4.19 5.32 17.10
C GLY A 50 3.86 6.67 16.46
N TYR A 51 3.30 6.62 15.25
CA TYR A 51 2.90 7.83 14.52
C TYR A 51 1.68 8.58 15.13
N PRO A 52 0.69 7.94 15.80
CA PRO A 52 -0.50 8.67 16.26
C PRO A 52 -0.23 9.87 17.19
N PRO A 53 0.60 9.77 18.25
CA PRO A 53 0.90 10.93 19.09
C PRO A 53 1.68 12.03 18.35
N ARG A 54 2.52 11.67 17.38
CA ARG A 54 3.25 12.61 16.52
C ARG A 54 2.29 13.35 15.59
N LEU A 55 1.35 12.63 14.97
CA LEU A 55 0.29 13.20 14.14
C LEU A 55 -0.56 14.19 14.93
N GLN A 56 -0.94 13.86 16.17
CA GLN A 56 -1.65 14.79 17.05
C GLN A 56 -0.86 16.08 17.25
N SER A 57 0.44 15.96 17.56
CA SER A 57 1.32 17.12 17.75
C SER A 57 1.38 18.00 16.49
N LEU A 58 1.53 17.40 15.30
CA LEU A 58 1.53 18.12 14.02
C LEU A 58 0.20 18.86 13.80
N LEU A 59 -0.93 18.21 14.03
CA LEU A 59 -2.26 18.79 13.87
C LEU A 59 -2.52 19.94 14.85
N VAL A 60 -2.21 19.75 16.13
CA VAL A 60 -2.38 20.77 17.17
C VAL A 60 -1.47 21.98 16.90
N THR A 61 -0.22 21.75 16.51
CA THR A 61 0.72 22.82 16.14
C THR A 61 0.20 23.62 14.94
N ALA A 62 -0.50 22.96 14.01
CA ALA A 62 -1.16 23.60 12.88
C ALA A 62 -2.51 24.27 13.22
N GLY A 63 -2.88 24.34 14.52
CA GLY A 63 -4.12 24.96 14.98
C GLY A 63 -5.38 24.11 14.80
N VAL A 64 -5.23 22.82 14.50
CA VAL A 64 -6.36 21.89 14.40
C VAL A 64 -6.70 21.38 15.80
N ASN A 65 -7.94 21.58 16.24
CA ASN A 65 -8.47 20.95 17.45
C ASN A 65 -8.70 19.45 17.19
N ALA A 66 -7.64 18.65 17.33
CA ALA A 66 -7.61 17.23 17.01
C ALA A 66 -7.18 16.39 18.22
N THR A 67 -7.85 15.26 18.40
CA THR A 67 -7.38 14.16 19.24
C THR A 67 -7.06 12.98 18.34
N VAL A 68 -5.87 12.37 18.48
CA VAL A 68 -5.52 11.16 17.73
C VAL A 68 -5.41 10.01 18.71
N SER A 69 -6.37 9.09 18.64
CA SER A 69 -6.43 7.90 19.49
C SER A 69 -5.64 6.77 18.84
N ASN A 70 -4.57 6.32 19.49
CA ASN A 70 -3.82 5.15 19.03
C ASN A 70 -4.63 3.88 19.33
N GLN A 71 -5.06 3.19 18.28
CA GLN A 71 -5.82 1.94 18.32
C GLN A 71 -5.03 0.80 17.65
N GLY A 72 -3.70 0.87 17.71
CA GLY A 72 -2.79 -0.16 17.23
C GLY A 72 -2.83 -1.43 18.08
N ASN A 73 -2.85 -2.59 17.45
CA ASN A 73 -2.82 -3.90 18.11
C ASN A 73 -1.71 -4.78 17.51
N PRO A 74 -0.58 -5.01 18.22
CA PRO A 74 0.54 -5.77 17.68
C PRO A 74 0.19 -7.16 17.15
N GLY A 75 0.66 -7.47 15.94
CA GLY A 75 0.45 -8.77 15.29
C GLY A 75 -0.97 -9.00 14.75
N GLU A 76 -1.83 -7.98 14.81
CA GLU A 76 -3.20 -8.07 14.31
C GLU A 76 -3.27 -8.24 12.80
N LYS A 77 -4.21 -9.08 12.35
CA LYS A 77 -4.54 -9.35 10.95
C LYS A 77 -5.93 -8.78 10.68
N THR A 78 -6.24 -8.48 9.42
CA THR A 78 -7.53 -7.88 9.07
C THR A 78 -8.78 -8.67 9.51
N PRO A 79 -8.81 -10.02 9.62
CA PRO A 79 -9.97 -10.72 10.19
C PRO A 79 -10.17 -10.44 11.70
N ASP A 80 -9.07 -10.31 12.44
CA ASP A 80 -9.08 -9.99 13.86
C ASP A 80 -9.47 -8.52 14.08
N GLY A 81 -8.88 -7.63 13.27
CA GLY A 81 -9.22 -6.20 13.24
C GLY A 81 -10.71 -5.97 12.95
N LEU A 82 -11.28 -6.68 11.98
CA LEU A 82 -12.70 -6.62 11.66
C LEU A 82 -13.60 -7.01 12.85
N THR A 83 -13.15 -7.96 13.67
CA THR A 83 -13.84 -8.38 14.90
C THR A 83 -13.70 -7.32 16.00
N ARG A 84 -12.51 -6.71 16.15
CA ARG A 84 -12.21 -5.70 17.18
C ARG A 84 -12.84 -4.34 16.88
N LEU A 85 -13.02 -3.99 15.61
CA LEU A 85 -13.36 -2.64 15.17
C LEU A 85 -14.60 -2.06 15.86
N ASP A 86 -15.65 -2.87 16.07
CA ASP A 86 -16.90 -2.38 16.67
C ASP A 86 -16.67 -1.78 18.08
N SER A 87 -15.74 -2.35 18.86
CA SER A 87 -15.37 -1.82 20.18
C SER A 87 -14.62 -0.49 20.10
N VAL A 88 -13.86 -0.27 19.03
CA VAL A 88 -13.14 0.99 18.78
C VAL A 88 -14.11 2.07 18.31
N LEU A 89 -14.99 1.72 17.37
CA LEU A 89 -15.99 2.63 16.82
C LEU A 89 -17.04 3.07 17.85
N ALA A 90 -17.25 2.30 18.92
CA ALA A 90 -18.12 2.71 20.03
C ALA A 90 -17.68 4.04 20.70
N ASN A 91 -16.42 4.44 20.55
CA ASN A 91 -15.88 5.71 21.04
C ASN A 91 -15.85 6.81 19.96
N GLY A 92 -16.20 6.47 18.71
CA GLY A 92 -16.27 7.41 17.60
C GLY A 92 -17.64 8.10 17.52
N LYS A 93 -17.67 9.27 16.89
CA LYS A 93 -18.91 9.99 16.57
C LYS A 93 -18.87 10.52 15.14
N ALA A 94 -20.05 10.86 14.60
CA ALA A 94 -20.16 11.48 13.28
C ALA A 94 -19.24 12.71 13.16
N GLY A 95 -18.49 12.77 12.06
CA GLY A 95 -17.48 13.81 11.82
C GLY A 95 -16.06 13.47 12.30
N ASP A 96 -15.88 12.38 13.06
CA ASP A 96 -14.56 11.80 13.35
C ASP A 96 -14.01 11.07 12.11
N VAL A 97 -12.75 10.63 12.20
CA VAL A 97 -12.02 9.98 11.10
C VAL A 97 -11.46 8.63 11.58
N LEU A 98 -11.67 7.57 10.81
CA LEU A 98 -10.93 6.33 10.94
C LEU A 98 -9.70 6.39 10.01
N ILE A 99 -8.51 6.28 10.59
CA ILE A 99 -7.28 6.02 9.85
C ILE A 99 -7.06 4.51 9.90
N LEU A 100 -7.05 3.86 8.74
CA LEU A 100 -7.01 2.40 8.63
C LEU A 100 -5.71 1.96 7.94
N MET A 101 -4.75 1.47 8.72
CA MET A 101 -3.47 0.94 8.23
C MET A 101 -3.25 -0.46 8.77
N GLU A 102 -3.68 -1.46 7.99
CA GLU A 102 -3.64 -2.88 8.36
C GLU A 102 -3.39 -3.74 7.13
N GLY A 103 -2.91 -4.98 7.32
CA GLY A 103 -2.55 -5.90 6.24
C GLY A 103 -1.09 -6.35 6.25
N THR A 104 -0.22 -5.72 7.07
CA THR A 104 1.19 -6.13 7.20
C THR A 104 1.28 -7.60 7.65
N ASN A 105 0.46 -7.99 8.61
CA ASN A 105 0.44 -9.35 9.15
C ASN A 105 -0.32 -10.35 8.29
N ASP A 106 -1.24 -9.88 7.43
CA ASP A 106 -1.93 -10.71 6.44
C ASP A 106 -0.91 -11.35 5.50
N ILE A 107 0.08 -10.58 5.05
CA ILE A 107 1.23 -11.06 4.26
C ILE A 107 2.03 -12.12 5.06
N ASN A 108 2.30 -11.90 6.34
CA ASN A 108 3.05 -12.83 7.19
C ASN A 108 2.33 -14.15 7.49
N LYS A 109 1.00 -14.15 7.40
CA LYS A 109 0.13 -15.22 7.89
C LYS A 109 -0.76 -15.80 6.79
N SER A 110 -0.40 -15.54 5.53
CA SER A 110 -1.03 -16.09 4.33
C SER A 110 -2.54 -15.86 4.26
N ILE A 111 -3.00 -14.68 4.68
CA ILE A 111 -4.37 -14.24 4.37
C ILE A 111 -4.40 -13.79 2.90
N SER A 112 -5.35 -14.31 2.12
CA SER A 112 -5.49 -13.95 0.70
C SER A 112 -5.74 -12.46 0.53
N MET A 113 -5.20 -11.84 -0.52
CA MET A 113 -5.44 -10.43 -0.84
C MET A 113 -6.93 -10.09 -0.96
N GLU A 114 -7.74 -10.99 -1.53
CA GLU A 114 -9.19 -10.82 -1.66
C GLU A 114 -9.86 -10.69 -0.30
N THR A 115 -9.51 -11.56 0.65
CA THR A 115 -10.00 -11.50 2.04
C THR A 115 -9.51 -10.23 2.74
N THR A 116 -8.24 -9.87 2.61
CA THR A 116 -7.68 -8.65 3.21
C THR A 116 -8.43 -7.41 2.71
N ILE A 117 -8.63 -7.28 1.40
CA ILE A 117 -9.35 -6.14 0.79
C ILE A 117 -10.83 -6.14 1.19
N PHE A 118 -11.48 -7.30 1.23
CA PHE A 118 -12.86 -7.42 1.71
C PHE A 118 -12.99 -6.96 3.17
N ASN A 119 -12.07 -7.35 4.04
CA ASN A 119 -12.07 -6.96 5.44
C ASN A 119 -11.84 -5.45 5.59
N LEU A 120 -10.86 -4.87 4.87
CA LEU A 120 -10.59 -3.44 4.88
C LEU A 120 -11.79 -2.61 4.39
N ASP A 121 -12.47 -3.05 3.32
CA ASP A 121 -13.68 -2.39 2.82
C ASP A 121 -14.85 -2.48 3.82
N THR A 122 -15.01 -3.65 4.45
CA THR A 122 -16.05 -3.87 5.46
C THR A 122 -15.82 -3.02 6.70
N MET A 123 -14.57 -2.92 7.16
CA MET A 123 -14.17 -2.07 8.28
C MET A 123 -14.45 -0.59 7.99
N ALA A 124 -14.04 -0.12 6.81
CA ALA A 124 -14.33 1.24 6.37
C ALA A 124 -15.85 1.51 6.29
N GLY A 125 -16.63 0.57 5.72
CA GLY A 125 -18.09 0.70 5.63
C GLY A 125 -18.79 0.77 6.99
N LYS A 126 -18.31 0.03 8.00
CA LYS A 126 -18.81 0.12 9.38
C LYS A 126 -18.59 1.52 9.98
N ALA A 127 -17.42 2.12 9.74
CA ALA A 127 -17.12 3.47 10.21
C ALA A 127 -17.97 4.54 9.49
N GLU A 128 -18.11 4.41 8.16
CA GLU A 128 -18.94 5.29 7.33
C GLU A 128 -20.41 5.26 7.75
N ALA A 129 -20.93 4.09 8.11
CA ALA A 129 -22.30 3.93 8.62
C ALA A 129 -22.56 4.69 9.94
N LEU A 130 -21.51 5.00 10.70
CA LEU A 130 -21.55 5.83 11.91
C LEU A 130 -21.22 7.32 11.64
N GLY A 131 -21.04 7.70 10.38
CA GLY A 131 -20.74 9.06 9.95
C GLY A 131 -19.27 9.46 10.09
N LEU A 132 -18.35 8.49 10.21
CA LEU A 132 -16.91 8.77 10.16
C LEU A 132 -16.44 8.83 8.70
N SER A 133 -15.46 9.69 8.43
CA SER A 133 -14.68 9.59 7.19
C SER A 133 -13.57 8.56 7.35
N VAL A 134 -13.13 7.94 6.26
CA VAL A 134 -12.05 6.93 6.27
C VAL A 134 -10.85 7.42 5.47
N ILE A 135 -9.66 7.23 6.02
CA ILE A 135 -8.37 7.31 5.32
C ILE A 135 -7.81 5.90 5.27
N HIS A 136 -7.77 5.29 4.08
CA HIS A 136 -7.03 4.04 3.87
C HIS A 136 -5.53 4.35 3.79
N ALA A 137 -4.70 3.46 4.32
CA ALA A 137 -3.26 3.54 4.13
C ALA A 137 -2.67 2.27 3.54
N THR A 138 -1.72 2.44 2.62
CA THR A 138 -0.86 1.35 2.17
C THR A 138 0.00 0.84 3.33
N VAL A 139 0.47 -0.41 3.23
CA VAL A 139 1.45 -0.97 4.16
C VAL A 139 2.86 -0.58 3.72
N ILE A 140 3.75 -0.31 4.68
CA ILE A 140 5.13 0.13 4.39
C ILE A 140 5.98 -0.98 3.74
N PRO A 141 7.09 -0.62 3.07
CA PRO A 141 8.00 -1.60 2.47
C PRO A 141 8.64 -2.51 3.51
N ARG A 142 8.83 -3.77 3.16
CA ARG A 142 9.56 -4.73 3.99
C ARG A 142 11.07 -4.61 3.75
N PRO A 143 11.89 -4.76 4.79
CA PRO A 143 13.34 -4.76 4.63
C PRO A 143 13.81 -6.03 3.90
N PRO A 144 14.98 -6.01 3.24
CA PRO A 144 15.47 -7.14 2.46
C PRO A 144 15.76 -8.40 3.28
N ASP A 145 15.90 -8.27 4.60
CA ASP A 145 16.09 -9.36 5.56
C ASP A 145 14.77 -9.80 6.25
N ALA A 146 13.63 -9.28 5.80
CA ALA A 146 12.33 -9.73 6.27
C ALA A 146 12.13 -11.24 5.99
N LYS A 147 11.53 -11.95 6.95
CA LYS A 147 11.32 -13.41 6.84
C LYS A 147 10.34 -13.81 5.75
N VAL A 148 9.39 -12.93 5.44
CA VAL A 148 8.36 -13.15 4.43
C VAL A 148 8.38 -11.94 3.50
N ASP A 149 8.21 -12.17 2.21
CA ASP A 149 8.14 -11.12 1.19
C ASP A 149 9.31 -10.09 1.22
N PRO A 150 10.58 -10.52 1.31
CA PRO A 150 11.74 -9.60 1.32
C PRO A 150 11.86 -8.77 0.03
N ASP A 151 11.36 -9.32 -1.08
CA ASP A 151 11.34 -8.66 -2.39
C ASP A 151 10.10 -7.75 -2.59
N ASN A 152 9.23 -7.62 -1.58
CA ASN A 152 8.01 -6.80 -1.60
C ASN A 152 7.01 -7.14 -2.72
N LEU A 153 7.00 -8.39 -3.22
CA LEU A 153 6.09 -8.82 -4.29
C LEU A 153 4.63 -8.79 -3.83
N LEU A 154 4.34 -9.33 -2.64
CA LEU A 154 3.00 -9.36 -2.07
C LEU A 154 2.60 -7.99 -1.52
N THR A 155 3.56 -7.28 -0.92
CA THR A 155 3.40 -5.93 -0.39
C THR A 155 2.93 -4.95 -1.47
N GLU A 156 3.59 -4.91 -2.63
CA GLU A 156 3.19 -4.02 -3.72
C GLU A 156 1.85 -4.42 -4.34
N GLN A 157 1.56 -5.72 -4.45
CA GLN A 157 0.26 -6.20 -4.94
C GLN A 157 -0.90 -5.83 -3.99
N LEU A 158 -0.70 -5.97 -2.68
CA LEU A 158 -1.67 -5.53 -1.68
C LEU A 158 -1.88 -4.01 -1.75
N ASN A 159 -0.80 -3.23 -1.82
CA ASN A 159 -0.87 -1.77 -1.90
C ASN A 159 -1.59 -1.27 -3.15
N GLY A 160 -1.32 -1.89 -4.31
CA GLY A 160 -2.06 -1.59 -5.54
C GLY A 160 -3.57 -1.81 -5.39
N ARG A 161 -3.98 -2.85 -4.64
CA ARG A 161 -5.39 -3.14 -4.35
C ARG A 161 -5.99 -2.23 -3.29
N ILE A 162 -5.22 -1.78 -2.29
CA ILE A 162 -5.65 -0.79 -1.29
C ILE A 162 -5.91 0.56 -1.98
N ARG A 163 -4.99 1.01 -2.85
CA ARG A 163 -5.16 2.21 -3.68
C ARG A 163 -6.43 2.09 -4.53
N ASN A 164 -6.60 0.98 -5.25
CA ASN A 164 -7.80 0.75 -6.04
C ASN A 164 -9.09 0.76 -5.20
N LEU A 165 -9.07 0.12 -4.03
CA LEU A 165 -10.21 0.14 -3.10
C LEU A 165 -10.57 1.58 -2.68
N ALA A 166 -9.57 2.35 -2.23
CA ALA A 166 -9.78 3.72 -1.80
C ALA A 166 -10.33 4.59 -2.93
N GLY A 167 -9.71 4.52 -4.11
CA GLY A 167 -10.08 5.28 -5.29
C GLY A 167 -11.49 4.97 -5.79
N VAL A 168 -11.83 3.69 -5.97
CA VAL A 168 -13.17 3.25 -6.43
C VAL A 168 -14.26 3.62 -5.42
N ARG A 169 -13.95 3.59 -4.12
CA ARG A 169 -14.90 3.98 -3.05
C ARG A 169 -14.95 5.49 -2.81
N GLY A 170 -14.10 6.28 -3.47
CA GLY A 170 -14.01 7.73 -3.24
C GLY A 170 -13.52 8.10 -1.83
N ARG A 171 -12.73 7.22 -1.19
CA ARG A 171 -12.14 7.44 0.12
C ARG A 171 -10.80 8.15 -0.02
N LYS A 172 -10.35 8.80 1.05
CA LYS A 172 -8.98 9.31 1.12
C LYS A 172 -8.00 8.16 1.22
N GLU A 173 -6.83 8.36 0.62
CA GLU A 173 -5.71 7.43 0.66
C GLU A 173 -4.49 8.17 1.20
N ALA A 174 -3.70 7.49 2.03
CA ALA A 174 -2.42 7.94 2.54
C ALA A 174 -1.38 6.87 2.21
N ASP A 175 -0.36 7.21 1.43
CA ASP A 175 0.53 6.20 0.85
C ASP A 175 1.93 6.17 1.51
N PRO A 176 2.08 5.63 2.73
CA PRO A 176 3.39 5.51 3.33
C PRO A 176 4.30 4.56 2.55
N ASN A 177 3.78 3.62 1.76
CA ASN A 177 4.61 2.80 0.87
C ASN A 177 5.37 3.66 -0.15
N GLU A 178 4.67 4.49 -0.92
CA GLU A 178 5.30 5.32 -1.94
C GLU A 178 6.26 6.33 -1.31
N VAL A 179 5.87 6.94 -0.18
CA VAL A 179 6.76 7.87 0.53
C VAL A 179 8.02 7.18 1.04
N PHE A 180 7.90 6.04 1.72
CA PHE A 180 9.04 5.32 2.29
C PHE A 180 10.01 4.84 1.20
N ARG A 181 9.50 4.25 0.11
CA ARG A 181 10.39 3.74 -0.96
C ARG A 181 11.24 4.81 -1.63
N ASN A 182 10.80 6.07 -1.59
CA ASN A 182 11.55 7.20 -2.15
C ASN A 182 12.51 7.85 -1.14
N LEU A 183 12.59 7.36 0.11
CA LEU A 183 13.55 7.84 1.09
C LEU A 183 14.95 7.31 0.81
N PRO A 184 15.98 8.17 0.85
CA PRO A 184 17.37 7.72 0.75
C PRO A 184 17.73 6.89 1.99
N ASN A 185 18.49 5.82 1.80
CA ASN A 185 18.95 4.93 2.87
C ASN A 185 17.80 4.33 3.71
N LEU A 186 16.63 4.12 3.10
CA LEU A 186 15.36 3.70 3.71
C LEU A 186 15.53 2.81 4.95
N PHE A 187 16.03 1.59 4.77
CA PHE A 187 16.07 0.59 5.83
C PHE A 187 17.08 0.94 6.93
N SER A 188 18.26 1.45 6.57
CA SER A 188 19.25 1.88 7.57
C SER A 188 18.89 3.16 8.31
N GLY A 189 18.06 4.02 7.72
CA GLY A 189 17.73 5.34 8.27
C GLY A 189 16.42 5.37 9.05
N PHE A 190 15.42 4.58 8.61
CA PHE A 190 14.03 4.74 9.04
C PHE A 190 13.42 3.47 9.65
N TYR A 191 14.14 2.35 9.67
CA TYR A 191 13.69 1.10 10.31
C TYR A 191 14.46 0.85 11.61
N SER A 192 13.81 0.11 12.51
CA SER A 192 14.40 -0.40 13.74
C SER A 192 15.55 -1.35 13.41
N ASN A 193 16.61 -1.30 14.22
CA ASN A 193 17.74 -2.23 14.14
C ASN A 193 17.63 -3.35 15.20
N ALA A 194 16.45 -3.55 15.79
CA ALA A 194 16.22 -4.61 16.76
C ALA A 194 16.44 -5.98 16.09
N PRO A 195 17.29 -6.85 16.66
CA PRO A 195 17.75 -8.07 15.99
C PRO A 195 16.64 -9.09 15.67
N ASP A 196 15.52 -9.04 16.39
CA ASP A 196 14.37 -9.94 16.19
C ASP A 196 13.24 -9.29 15.37
N ASP A 197 13.45 -8.09 14.82
CA ASP A 197 12.45 -7.36 14.04
C ASP A 197 12.45 -7.78 12.56
N HIS A 198 11.93 -8.98 12.30
CA HIS A 198 11.82 -9.50 10.94
C HIS A 198 10.54 -9.07 10.20
N VAL A 199 9.68 -8.28 10.84
CA VAL A 199 8.51 -7.66 10.20
C VAL A 199 8.93 -6.36 9.53
N GLY A 200 9.91 -5.66 10.09
CA GLY A 200 10.40 -4.38 9.61
C GLY A 200 9.57 -3.25 10.20
N HIS A 201 9.74 -2.95 11.48
CA HIS A 201 9.08 -1.80 12.09
C HIS A 201 9.89 -0.51 11.86
N PRO A 202 9.21 0.65 11.72
CA PRO A 202 9.87 1.94 11.71
C PRO A 202 10.61 2.22 13.01
N ASN A 203 11.73 2.95 12.93
CA ASN A 203 12.33 3.59 14.09
C ASN A 203 11.64 4.95 14.38
N ALA A 204 12.16 5.71 15.35
CA ALA A 204 11.61 7.02 15.70
C ALA A 204 11.50 7.99 14.50
N ALA A 205 12.50 8.04 13.62
CA ALA A 205 12.49 8.88 12.42
C ALA A 205 11.50 8.35 11.37
N GLY A 206 11.38 7.03 11.22
CA GLY A 206 10.34 6.43 10.38
C GLY A 206 8.93 6.77 10.87
N TYR A 207 8.70 6.78 12.18
CA TYR A 207 7.42 7.22 12.75
C TYR A 207 7.12 8.70 12.54
N ASP A 208 8.14 9.56 12.47
CA ASP A 208 7.97 10.96 12.09
C ASP A 208 7.51 11.08 10.63
N ILE A 209 8.07 10.26 9.72
CA ILE A 209 7.62 10.19 8.33
C ILE A 209 6.17 9.70 8.26
N LEU A 210 5.81 8.59 8.91
CA LEU A 210 4.43 8.09 8.92
C LEU A 210 3.44 9.16 9.40
N ALA A 211 3.77 9.86 10.48
CA ALA A 211 2.92 10.94 10.99
C ALA A 211 2.75 12.07 9.96
N ARG A 212 3.81 12.40 9.21
CA ARG A 212 3.75 13.41 8.16
C ARG A 212 2.86 12.99 7.00
N VAL A 213 2.91 11.73 6.57
CA VAL A 213 2.06 11.19 5.49
C VAL A 213 0.58 11.41 5.81
N PHE A 214 0.13 10.99 6.99
CA PHE A 214 -1.26 11.20 7.40
C PHE A 214 -1.61 12.68 7.57
N TYR A 215 -0.68 13.49 8.10
CA TYR A 215 -0.86 14.92 8.24
C TYR A 215 -1.11 15.59 6.88
N ASP A 216 -0.37 15.22 5.84
CA ASP A 216 -0.53 15.76 4.48
C ASP A 216 -1.92 15.53 3.93
N VAL A 217 -2.39 14.28 4.00
CA VAL A 217 -3.73 13.89 3.54
C VAL A 217 -4.85 14.58 4.33
N ILE A 218 -4.65 14.78 5.63
CA ILE A 218 -5.61 15.51 6.48
C ILE A 218 -5.64 16.99 6.11
N ARG A 219 -4.49 17.58 5.77
CA ARG A 219 -4.37 18.99 5.38
C ARG A 219 -4.65 19.25 3.90
N GLY A 220 -4.81 18.19 3.08
CA GLY A 220 -5.02 18.29 1.64
C GLY A 220 -3.76 18.72 0.90
N ALA A 221 -2.58 18.40 1.44
CA ALA A 221 -1.32 18.57 0.73
C ALA A 221 -1.10 17.39 -0.21
N ASP A 222 -0.73 17.69 -1.45
CA ASP A 222 -0.38 16.69 -2.45
C ASP A 222 1.15 16.56 -2.54
N THR A 223 1.67 15.49 -1.96
CA THR A 223 3.11 15.24 -1.81
C THR A 223 3.53 13.90 -2.40
N VAL A 224 2.61 13.17 -3.02
CA VAL A 224 2.83 11.83 -3.56
C VAL A 224 2.59 11.87 -5.06
N SER A 225 3.49 11.26 -5.83
CA SER A 225 3.32 11.15 -7.28
C SER A 225 2.15 10.25 -7.66
N PRO A 226 1.75 10.19 -8.95
CA PRO A 226 0.82 9.16 -9.39
C PRO A 226 1.33 7.76 -9.02
N VAL A 227 0.47 6.96 -8.39
CA VAL A 227 0.84 5.66 -7.83
C VAL A 227 0.23 4.52 -8.63
N PRO A 228 0.96 3.39 -8.77
CA PRO A 228 0.43 2.22 -9.46
C PRO A 228 -0.66 1.54 -8.63
N GLY A 229 -1.79 1.24 -9.28
CA GLY A 229 -2.88 0.41 -8.76
C GLY A 229 -2.67 -1.06 -9.12
N ILE A 230 -3.70 -1.69 -9.69
CA ILE A 230 -3.63 -3.08 -10.15
C ILE A 230 -2.72 -3.16 -11.38
N ILE A 231 -1.84 -4.17 -11.39
CA ILE A 231 -0.94 -4.46 -12.50
C ILE A 231 -1.20 -5.90 -12.96
N ASN A 232 -1.31 -6.09 -14.27
CA ASN A 232 -1.44 -7.40 -14.89
C ASN A 232 -0.52 -7.51 -16.11
N PRO A 233 0.31 -8.55 -16.25
CA PRO A 233 0.64 -9.56 -15.25
C PRO A 233 1.29 -8.96 -13.99
N VAL A 234 1.01 -9.55 -12.83
CA VAL A 234 1.60 -9.12 -11.55
C VAL A 234 3.11 -9.31 -11.53
N ASN A 235 3.80 -8.55 -10.68
CA ASN A 235 5.24 -8.73 -10.48
C ASN A 235 5.55 -10.14 -9.94
N GLY A 236 6.53 -10.80 -10.54
CA GLY A 236 6.91 -12.17 -10.22
C GLY A 236 6.09 -13.25 -10.95
N ALA A 237 5.07 -12.88 -11.75
CA ALA A 237 4.28 -13.87 -12.47
C ALA A 237 5.12 -14.67 -13.47
N THR A 238 4.78 -15.95 -13.63
CA THR A 238 5.43 -16.85 -14.59
C THR A 238 4.42 -17.47 -15.55
N ASN A 239 4.93 -18.12 -16.60
CA ASN A 239 4.11 -18.86 -17.56
C ASN A 239 3.02 -18.00 -18.22
N ILE A 240 3.28 -16.70 -18.39
CA ILE A 240 2.37 -15.76 -19.03
C ILE A 240 2.33 -16.03 -20.53
N LYS A 241 1.15 -16.06 -21.13
CA LYS A 241 1.03 -16.33 -22.58
C LYS A 241 1.77 -15.25 -23.40
N PRO A 242 2.40 -15.61 -24.54
CA PRO A 242 3.08 -14.64 -25.41
C PRO A 242 2.17 -13.52 -25.94
N ASP A 243 0.87 -13.73 -26.01
CA ASP A 243 -0.14 -12.76 -26.45
C ASP A 243 -0.82 -12.01 -25.29
N ALA A 244 -0.31 -12.16 -24.06
CA ALA A 244 -0.87 -11.52 -22.88
C ALA A 244 -0.91 -10.00 -23.00
N THR A 245 -2.01 -9.43 -22.53
CA THR A 245 -2.16 -7.98 -22.39
C THR A 245 -1.47 -7.51 -21.12
N ILE A 246 -0.68 -6.45 -21.24
CA ILE A 246 -0.11 -5.72 -20.11
C ILE A 246 -1.07 -4.59 -19.75
N GLN A 247 -1.44 -4.50 -18.48
CA GLN A 247 -2.32 -3.48 -17.94
C GLN A 247 -1.72 -2.91 -16.66
N VAL A 248 -1.74 -1.59 -16.53
CA VAL A 248 -1.35 -0.86 -15.31
C VAL A 248 -2.41 0.18 -15.03
N ASP A 249 -3.05 0.08 -13.86
CA ASP A 249 -3.84 1.18 -13.32
C ASP A 249 -2.90 2.19 -12.63
N VAL A 250 -3.24 3.46 -12.75
CA VAL A 250 -2.53 4.59 -12.16
C VAL A 250 -3.56 5.45 -11.45
N TRP A 251 -3.31 5.72 -10.17
CA TRP A 251 -4.14 6.55 -9.33
C TRP A 251 -3.41 7.82 -8.94
N ASP A 252 -4.17 8.89 -8.79
CA ASP A 252 -3.72 10.10 -8.11
C ASP A 252 -4.80 10.53 -7.13
N PHE A 253 -4.41 10.76 -5.88
CA PHE A 253 -5.33 11.14 -4.79
C PHE A 253 -5.25 12.64 -4.47
N GLY A 254 -4.56 13.42 -5.30
CA GLY A 254 -4.27 14.84 -5.13
C GLY A 254 -4.69 15.68 -6.33
N ALA A 255 -3.72 16.34 -6.96
CA ALA A 255 -3.92 17.33 -8.03
C ALA A 255 -4.38 16.71 -9.35
N GLY A 256 -4.21 15.40 -9.52
CA GLY A 256 -4.57 14.62 -10.68
C GLY A 256 -3.38 14.30 -11.59
N ILE A 257 -3.49 13.20 -12.33
CA ILE A 257 -2.53 12.66 -13.29
C ILE A 257 -2.46 13.58 -14.53
N ASP A 258 -1.24 13.93 -14.94
CA ASP A 258 -0.98 14.49 -16.26
C ASP A 258 -0.99 13.37 -17.31
N LEU A 259 -2.17 13.10 -17.87
CA LEU A 259 -2.37 12.02 -18.85
C LEU A 259 -1.52 12.19 -20.11
N ALA A 260 -1.17 13.43 -20.48
CA ALA A 260 -0.33 13.69 -21.64
C ALA A 260 1.15 13.34 -21.40
N ASN A 261 1.58 13.29 -20.13
CA ASN A 261 2.92 12.92 -19.69
C ASN A 261 2.95 11.60 -18.91
N THR A 262 2.04 10.68 -19.23
CA THR A 262 1.96 9.35 -18.63
C THR A 262 2.25 8.27 -19.66
N PHE A 263 3.29 7.48 -19.42
CA PHE A 263 3.83 6.49 -20.35
C PHE A 263 4.01 5.13 -19.67
N LEU A 264 3.53 4.08 -20.34
CA LEU A 264 3.86 2.70 -20.01
C LEU A 264 5.22 2.37 -20.62
N LEU A 265 6.10 1.72 -19.85
CA LEU A 265 7.37 1.19 -20.34
C LEU A 265 7.31 -0.33 -20.39
N VAL A 266 7.74 -0.93 -21.50
CA VAL A 266 7.95 -2.37 -21.63
C VAL A 266 9.41 -2.60 -21.96
N ASN A 267 10.10 -3.41 -21.16
CA ASN A 267 11.55 -3.64 -21.27
C ASN A 267 12.36 -2.34 -21.24
N GLY A 268 11.93 -1.39 -20.41
CA GLY A 268 12.54 -0.07 -20.25
C GLY A 268 12.28 0.92 -21.40
N GLN A 269 11.53 0.52 -22.42
CA GLN A 269 11.19 1.39 -23.56
C GLN A 269 9.73 1.85 -23.48
N PRO A 270 9.44 3.14 -23.72
CA PRO A 270 8.05 3.61 -23.75
C PRO A 270 7.30 2.93 -24.90
N VAL A 271 6.12 2.41 -24.62
CA VAL A 271 5.20 1.86 -25.63
C VAL A 271 4.09 2.85 -25.93
N THR A 272 3.60 2.85 -27.17
CA THR A 272 2.51 3.75 -27.58
C THR A 272 1.18 3.20 -27.06
N VAL A 273 0.67 3.81 -26.00
CA VAL A 273 -0.65 3.57 -25.43
C VAL A 273 -1.31 4.89 -25.11
N THR A 274 -2.64 4.95 -25.20
CA THR A 274 -3.42 6.10 -24.73
C THR A 274 -3.98 5.75 -23.34
N PRO A 275 -3.59 6.47 -22.28
CA PRO A 275 -4.20 6.29 -20.97
C PRO A 275 -5.72 6.50 -21.04
N GLN A 276 -6.49 5.55 -20.50
CA GLN A 276 -7.95 5.62 -20.48
C GLN A 276 -8.43 5.94 -19.06
N GLY A 277 -9.18 7.02 -18.88
CA GLY A 277 -9.75 7.35 -17.58
C GLY A 277 -9.91 8.85 -17.34
N THR A 278 -9.70 9.26 -16.10
CA THR A 278 -9.86 10.63 -15.58
C THR A 278 -8.53 11.14 -15.03
N ALA A 279 -8.53 12.37 -14.53
CA ALA A 279 -7.37 12.91 -13.81
C ALA A 279 -7.10 12.16 -12.49
N LEU A 280 -8.03 11.43 -11.89
CA LEU A 280 -7.78 10.71 -10.62
C LEU A 280 -7.45 9.23 -10.83
N HIS A 281 -7.74 8.70 -12.02
CA HIS A 281 -7.51 7.30 -12.34
C HIS A 281 -7.35 7.11 -13.83
N ALA A 282 -6.29 6.43 -14.25
CA ALA A 282 -6.09 6.04 -15.63
C ALA A 282 -5.59 4.60 -15.74
N THR A 283 -6.07 3.88 -16.75
CA THR A 283 -5.58 2.57 -17.12
C THR A 283 -4.75 2.67 -18.38
N LEU A 284 -3.53 2.12 -18.35
CA LEU A 284 -2.69 1.91 -19.52
C LEU A 284 -2.79 0.43 -19.93
N THR A 285 -3.24 0.18 -21.16
CA THR A 285 -3.38 -1.18 -21.70
C THR A 285 -2.53 -1.32 -22.95
N TYR A 286 -1.63 -2.30 -22.95
CA TYR A 286 -0.74 -2.62 -24.07
C TYR A 286 -0.89 -4.08 -24.46
N GLN A 287 -1.15 -4.31 -25.74
CA GLN A 287 -1.07 -5.62 -26.34
C GLN A 287 0.02 -5.58 -27.42
N SER A 288 1.02 -6.45 -27.29
CA SER A 288 2.14 -6.48 -28.22
C SER A 288 1.71 -6.97 -29.60
N THR A 289 2.19 -6.34 -30.66
CA THR A 289 1.93 -6.76 -32.05
C THR A 289 2.74 -8.00 -32.45
N THR A 290 3.83 -8.27 -31.72
CA THR A 290 4.62 -9.50 -31.83
C THR A 290 4.51 -10.27 -30.53
N PRO A 291 4.52 -11.63 -30.55
CA PRO A 291 4.52 -12.41 -29.33
C PRO A 291 5.63 -11.95 -28.37
N LEU A 292 5.26 -11.70 -27.12
CA LEU A 292 6.22 -11.48 -26.05
C LEU A 292 7.06 -12.75 -25.87
N SER A 293 8.28 -12.60 -25.36
CA SER A 293 9.16 -13.72 -25.06
C SER A 293 10.10 -13.34 -23.94
N GLY A 294 10.71 -14.33 -23.30
CA GLY A 294 11.70 -14.05 -22.29
C GLY A 294 11.12 -13.60 -20.96
N THR A 295 11.97 -12.87 -20.25
CA THR A 295 11.57 -12.02 -19.14
C THR A 295 11.11 -10.67 -19.69
N VAL A 296 9.93 -10.23 -19.28
CA VAL A 296 9.38 -8.92 -19.62
C VAL A 296 9.37 -8.05 -18.37
N THR A 297 9.80 -6.80 -18.49
CA THR A 297 9.65 -5.79 -17.43
C THR A 297 8.61 -4.74 -17.83
N VAL A 298 7.85 -4.29 -16.85
CA VAL A 298 6.85 -3.23 -16.99
C VAL A 298 7.25 -2.08 -16.08
N GLY A 299 7.27 -0.87 -16.61
CA GLY A 299 7.53 0.35 -15.86
C GLY A 299 6.48 1.42 -16.12
N LEU A 300 6.48 2.45 -15.28
CA LEU A 300 5.64 3.63 -15.42
C LEU A 300 6.50 4.88 -15.32
N ARG A 301 6.31 5.79 -16.27
CA ARG A 301 6.77 7.17 -16.19
C ARG A 301 5.54 8.07 -16.19
N SER A 302 5.31 8.79 -15.11
CA SER A 302 4.16 9.67 -14.96
C SER A 302 4.48 10.84 -14.02
N ARG A 303 3.59 11.83 -14.02
CA ARG A 303 3.61 12.99 -13.14
C ARG A 303 2.20 13.47 -12.88
N ASP A 304 2.01 14.16 -11.78
CA ASP A 304 0.75 14.83 -11.47
C ASP A 304 0.70 16.26 -12.05
N LEU A 305 -0.40 16.93 -11.77
CA LEU A 305 -0.69 18.33 -12.09
C LEU A 305 -0.31 19.28 -10.94
N ALA A 306 0.36 18.80 -9.89
CA ALA A 306 0.83 19.62 -8.79
C ALA A 306 1.93 20.60 -9.27
N THR A 307 2.20 21.62 -8.46
CA THR A 307 3.23 22.63 -8.75
C THR A 307 4.15 22.83 -7.53
N PRO A 308 5.41 22.35 -7.57
CA PRO A 308 6.01 21.54 -8.64
C PRO A 308 5.36 20.15 -8.75
N PRO A 309 5.48 19.47 -9.90
CA PRO A 309 4.87 18.17 -10.11
C PRO A 309 5.60 17.09 -9.31
N ASN A 310 4.85 16.15 -8.73
CA ASN A 310 5.41 14.93 -8.19
C ASN A 310 5.51 13.88 -9.33
N THR A 311 6.62 13.15 -9.38
CA THR A 311 6.95 12.26 -10.52
C THR A 311 7.21 10.83 -10.10
N ILE A 312 6.88 9.89 -10.98
CA ILE A 312 7.30 8.48 -10.90
C ILE A 312 8.00 8.11 -12.21
N ASP A 313 9.16 7.46 -12.13
CA ASP A 313 9.85 6.85 -13.27
C ASP A 313 10.60 5.59 -12.78
N ARG A 314 9.91 4.44 -12.82
CA ARG A 314 10.48 3.18 -12.30
C ARG A 314 9.87 1.94 -12.94
N GLN A 315 10.58 0.83 -12.80
CA GLN A 315 10.02 -0.51 -13.03
C GLN A 315 9.01 -0.84 -11.93
N LEU A 316 7.87 -1.40 -12.33
CA LEU A 316 6.77 -1.81 -11.45
C LEU A 316 6.66 -3.33 -11.36
N ALA A 317 6.87 -4.04 -12.46
CA ALA A 317 6.71 -5.49 -12.51
C ALA A 317 7.73 -6.16 -13.44
N LYS A 318 8.00 -7.43 -13.18
CA LYS A 318 8.80 -8.33 -13.99
C LYS A 318 8.11 -9.69 -14.02
N PHE A 319 7.89 -10.26 -15.20
CA PHE A 319 7.26 -11.58 -15.36
C PHE A 319 7.91 -12.38 -16.49
N THR A 320 7.66 -13.69 -16.54
CA THR A 320 8.20 -14.58 -17.58
C THR A 320 7.11 -15.12 -18.52
N ILE A 321 7.45 -15.18 -19.81
CA ILE A 321 6.55 -15.69 -20.85
C ILE A 321 6.69 -17.21 -21.00
N GLN A 322 5.54 -17.88 -21.14
CA GLN A 322 5.41 -19.29 -21.50
C GLN A 322 6.28 -19.60 -22.72
N GLY A 323 7.22 -20.54 -22.56
CA GLY A 323 8.20 -20.88 -23.60
C GLY A 323 9.59 -20.27 -23.40
N THR A 324 9.85 -19.63 -22.26
CA THR A 324 11.21 -19.25 -21.82
C THR A 324 11.72 -20.12 -20.68
N ILE A 325 11.41 -21.42 -20.72
CA ILE A 325 12.16 -22.39 -19.93
C ILE A 325 13.10 -23.08 -20.91
N THR A 326 14.40 -22.92 -20.68
CA THR A 326 15.44 -23.64 -21.43
C THR A 326 15.39 -25.16 -21.22
N GLY A 327 14.43 -25.67 -20.45
CA GLY A 327 14.12 -27.07 -20.19
C GLY A 327 12.62 -27.36 -20.30
N LEU A 328 12.27 -28.64 -20.23
CA LEU A 328 10.90 -29.14 -20.27
C LEU A 328 10.23 -28.87 -18.90
N GLN A 329 8.98 -28.39 -18.83
CA GLN A 329 8.32 -28.25 -17.53
C GLN A 329 8.10 -29.63 -16.92
N GLY A 330 8.36 -29.79 -15.61
CA GLY A 330 8.37 -31.09 -14.96
C GLY A 330 9.73 -31.79 -14.96
N ASP A 331 10.72 -31.30 -15.71
CA ASP A 331 12.09 -31.86 -15.78
C ASP A 331 12.96 -31.24 -14.69
N VAL A 332 13.10 -31.95 -13.56
CA VAL A 332 13.83 -31.50 -12.37
C VAL A 332 15.33 -31.70 -12.56
N ASN A 333 15.74 -32.75 -13.29
CA ASN A 333 17.15 -33.13 -13.44
C ASN A 333 17.83 -32.51 -14.67
N GLY A 334 17.07 -31.88 -15.56
CA GLY A 334 17.52 -31.23 -16.78
C GLY A 334 17.92 -32.18 -17.91
N ASP A 335 17.45 -33.42 -17.91
CA ASP A 335 17.80 -34.44 -18.91
C ASP A 335 16.93 -34.38 -20.19
N ASN A 336 16.05 -33.39 -20.28
CA ASN A 336 15.08 -33.15 -21.34
C ASN A 336 13.95 -34.18 -21.42
N ARG A 337 13.71 -34.95 -20.36
CA ARG A 337 12.58 -35.85 -20.22
C ARG A 337 11.89 -35.58 -18.89
N VAL A 338 10.56 -35.73 -18.87
CA VAL A 338 9.83 -35.80 -17.59
C VAL A 338 9.49 -37.26 -17.34
N ASP A 339 10.11 -37.87 -16.34
CA ASP A 339 9.84 -39.25 -15.96
C ASP A 339 9.86 -39.48 -14.44
N GLY A 340 9.94 -40.74 -14.04
CA GLY A 340 9.92 -41.13 -12.64
C GLY A 340 11.08 -40.56 -11.83
N MET A 341 12.20 -40.22 -12.47
CA MET A 341 13.34 -39.59 -11.82
C MET A 341 13.00 -38.17 -11.37
N ASP A 342 12.29 -37.43 -12.20
CA ASP A 342 11.84 -36.07 -11.84
C ASP A 342 10.86 -36.09 -10.70
N LEU A 343 9.93 -37.06 -10.69
CA LEU A 343 9.01 -37.23 -9.57
C LEU A 343 9.73 -37.57 -8.26
N ILE A 344 10.79 -38.40 -8.32
CA ILE A 344 11.62 -38.74 -7.15
C ILE A 344 12.34 -37.49 -6.63
N LEU A 345 12.97 -36.72 -7.52
CA LEU A 345 13.71 -35.52 -7.16
C LEU A 345 12.78 -34.41 -6.65
N PHE A 346 11.63 -34.23 -7.30
CA PHE A 346 10.55 -33.37 -6.83
C PHE A 346 10.11 -33.73 -5.41
N GLY A 347 9.92 -35.03 -5.13
CA GLY A 347 9.51 -35.53 -3.82
C GLY A 347 10.48 -35.20 -2.68
N LEU A 348 11.78 -35.00 -2.97
CA LEU A 348 12.76 -34.55 -1.97
C LEU A 348 12.54 -33.10 -1.50
N HIS A 349 11.86 -32.31 -2.32
CA HIS A 349 11.62 -30.89 -2.12
C HIS A 349 10.15 -30.57 -1.80
N PHE A 350 9.24 -31.55 -1.87
CA PHE A 350 7.82 -31.33 -1.61
C PHE A 350 7.56 -30.77 -0.21
N GLY A 351 6.81 -29.68 -0.13
CA GLY A 351 6.55 -28.89 1.08
C GLY A 351 7.66 -27.90 1.43
N ALA A 352 8.71 -27.74 0.62
CA ALA A 352 9.75 -26.75 0.87
C ALA A 352 9.27 -25.33 0.52
N LEU A 353 9.78 -24.35 1.27
CA LEU A 353 9.52 -22.92 1.08
C LEU A 353 10.80 -22.23 0.65
N ARG A 354 10.73 -21.24 -0.24
CA ARG A 354 11.88 -20.48 -0.69
C ARG A 354 12.65 -19.92 0.50
N GLY A 355 13.94 -20.26 0.58
CA GLY A 355 14.83 -19.92 1.70
C GLY A 355 15.08 -21.05 2.70
N THR A 356 14.37 -22.18 2.63
CA THR A 356 14.69 -23.36 3.43
C THR A 356 15.82 -24.18 2.78
N ALA A 357 16.58 -24.93 3.58
CA ALA A 357 17.70 -25.74 3.10
C ALA A 357 17.29 -26.84 2.10
N ASN A 358 16.02 -27.25 2.12
CA ASN A 358 15.43 -28.24 1.23
C ASN A 358 14.67 -27.64 0.05
N TYR A 359 14.71 -26.32 -0.17
CA TYR A 359 14.08 -25.69 -1.32
C TYR A 359 14.90 -25.89 -2.59
N SER A 360 14.23 -26.22 -3.69
CA SER A 360 14.82 -26.29 -5.03
C SER A 360 13.97 -25.51 -6.02
N ALA A 361 14.56 -24.52 -6.66
CA ALA A 361 13.91 -23.77 -7.74
C ALA A 361 13.59 -24.64 -8.96
N ALA A 362 14.26 -25.78 -9.12
CA ALA A 362 13.97 -26.74 -10.19
C ALA A 362 12.71 -27.59 -9.91
N ALA A 363 12.22 -27.61 -8.67
CA ALA A 363 10.99 -28.29 -8.28
C ALA A 363 9.80 -27.34 -8.09
N ASP A 364 10.04 -26.02 -8.05
CA ASP A 364 9.06 -24.93 -7.96
C ASP A 364 8.72 -24.44 -9.38
N PHE A 365 7.93 -25.24 -10.10
CA PHE A 365 7.66 -25.06 -11.53
C PHE A 365 6.75 -23.86 -11.84
N ASN A 366 5.90 -23.46 -10.89
CA ASN A 366 5.12 -22.23 -11.00
C ASN A 366 5.89 -21.01 -10.43
N SER A 367 7.03 -21.22 -9.77
CA SER A 367 7.90 -20.22 -9.16
C SER A 367 7.24 -19.38 -8.07
N ASP A 368 6.20 -19.90 -7.43
CA ASP A 368 5.44 -19.23 -6.37
C ASP A 368 6.19 -19.20 -5.01
N GLY A 369 7.33 -19.87 -4.93
CA GLY A 369 8.17 -19.93 -3.75
C GLY A 369 7.81 -21.06 -2.78
N VAL A 370 6.89 -21.94 -3.16
CA VAL A 370 6.54 -23.17 -2.45
C VAL A 370 6.69 -24.33 -3.45
N VAL A 371 7.12 -25.50 -2.98
CA VAL A 371 7.07 -26.72 -3.79
C VAL A 371 5.87 -27.53 -3.32
N ASP A 372 4.74 -27.46 -4.01
CA ASP A 372 3.48 -28.06 -3.52
C ASP A 372 2.66 -28.82 -4.59
N GLY A 373 1.38 -29.05 -4.29
CA GLY A 373 0.47 -29.77 -5.17
C GLY A 373 0.27 -29.11 -6.55
N LEU A 374 0.49 -27.80 -6.68
CA LEU A 374 0.42 -27.08 -7.94
C LEU A 374 1.62 -27.43 -8.83
N ASP A 375 2.81 -27.54 -8.25
CA ASP A 375 4.00 -28.00 -8.96
C ASP A 375 3.90 -29.47 -9.34
N LEU A 376 3.37 -30.31 -8.44
CA LEU A 376 3.10 -31.71 -8.75
C LEU A 376 2.11 -31.84 -9.93
N ALA A 377 1.10 -30.97 -10.00
CA ALA A 377 0.17 -30.95 -11.12
C ALA A 377 0.87 -30.57 -12.44
N ILE A 378 1.84 -29.65 -12.40
CA ILE A 378 2.66 -29.29 -13.57
C ILE A 378 3.55 -30.46 -13.99
N LEU A 379 4.23 -31.11 -13.03
CA LEU A 379 5.03 -32.31 -13.31
C LEU A 379 4.17 -33.41 -13.94
N ALA A 380 3.02 -33.72 -13.31
CA ALA A 380 2.10 -34.75 -13.78
C ALA A 380 1.53 -34.44 -15.18
N ALA A 381 1.21 -33.18 -15.46
CA ALA A 381 0.72 -32.75 -16.77
C ALA A 381 1.76 -32.92 -17.88
N ASN A 382 3.05 -32.92 -17.53
CA ASN A 382 4.14 -33.09 -18.47
C ASN A 382 4.79 -34.49 -18.43
N PHE A 383 4.32 -35.39 -17.57
CA PHE A 383 4.90 -36.72 -17.40
C PHE A 383 4.91 -37.52 -18.72
N GLY A 384 6.09 -38.05 -19.06
CA GLY A 384 6.33 -38.77 -20.31
C GLY A 384 6.68 -37.89 -21.52
N GLN A 385 6.68 -36.56 -21.38
CA GLN A 385 7.18 -35.68 -22.44
C GLN A 385 8.71 -35.80 -22.57
N THR A 386 9.23 -35.55 -23.77
CA THR A 386 10.66 -35.50 -24.06
C THR A 386 10.91 -34.39 -25.07
N LYS A 387 11.91 -33.55 -24.81
CA LYS A 387 12.36 -32.51 -25.72
C LYS A 387 13.60 -33.01 -26.49
N PRO A 388 13.58 -33.01 -27.84
CA PRO A 388 14.67 -33.52 -28.66
C PRO A 388 15.91 -32.61 -28.68
#